data_AF-A0A8S0QUQ8-F1
#
_entry.id   AF-A0A8S0QUQ8-F1
#
_cell.length_a   1.000
_cell.length_b   1.000
_cell.length_c   1.000
_cell.angle_alpha   90.00
_cell.angle_beta   90.00
_cell.angle_gamma   90.00
#
_symmetry.space_group_name_H-M   'P 1'
#
loop_
_entity.id
_entity.type
_entity.pdbx_description
1 polymer ?
#
loop_
_entity_poly.entity_id
_entity_poly.type
_entity_poly.pdbx_seq_one_letter_code
_entity_poly.pdbx_strand_id
1 'polypeptide(L)'
;MFMSMLPTNKANWMLGVLQFRSHTLTVFNSAGKTYRDWKVLEGIEPYVKILPVLMNALGISKKDPDFDGPGSKELKVYINSTLSQQTNGHDCGVFVILYALYIIRNGRCSILHRFDINKCRLGIAALLYKYQEMYAKHAKRGLMDEGIVIE
;
A
#
# COMPACT_ATOMS: atom_id res chain seq x y z
N MET A 1 6.17 -2.74 -4.22
CA MET A 1 5.01 -3.40 -3.57
C MET A 1 4.32 -2.39 -2.68
N PHE A 2 2.99 -2.31 -2.73
CA PHE A 2 2.20 -1.51 -1.80
C PHE A 2 1.83 -2.36 -0.58
N MET A 3 1.94 -1.79 0.61
CA MET A 3 1.67 -2.44 1.88
C MET A 3 0.80 -1.51 2.72
N SER A 4 -0.42 -1.90 3.03
CA SER A 4 -1.20 -1.22 4.06
C SER A 4 -0.61 -1.58 5.42
N MET A 5 -0.28 -0.60 6.24
CA MET A 5 0.40 -0.80 7.52
C MET A 5 -0.41 -0.18 8.65
N LEU A 6 -0.43 -0.88 9.79
CA LEU A 6 -0.93 -0.41 11.07
C LEU A 6 0.21 -0.52 12.09
N PRO A 7 1.21 0.37 12.04
CA PRO A 7 2.39 0.24 12.89
C PRO A 7 2.08 0.45 14.38
N THR A 8 0.90 0.95 14.73
CA THR A 8 0.59 1.38 16.10
C THR A 8 -0.78 0.88 16.52
N ASN A 9 -0.99 0.76 17.84
CA ASN A 9 -2.27 0.38 18.44
C ASN A 9 -3.40 1.43 18.29
N LYS A 10 -3.14 2.57 17.64
CA LYS A 10 -4.12 3.67 17.51
C LYS A 10 -5.01 3.58 16.27
N ALA A 11 -5.06 2.43 15.59
CA ALA A 11 -5.85 2.22 14.38
C ALA A 11 -5.61 3.26 13.26
N ASN A 12 -4.39 3.81 13.16
CA ASN A 12 -4.02 4.76 12.10
C ASN A 12 -3.34 4.03 10.94
N TRP A 13 -4.06 3.93 9.83
CA TRP A 13 -3.57 3.30 8.60
C TRP A 13 -2.51 4.16 7.92
N MET A 14 -1.46 3.51 7.42
CA MET A 14 -0.38 4.12 6.65
C MET A 14 -0.11 3.30 5.39
N LEU A 15 0.49 3.93 4.38
CA LEU A 15 0.93 3.23 3.17
C LEU A 15 2.44 3.04 3.19
N GLY A 16 2.89 1.80 3.24
CA GLY A 16 4.26 1.40 2.93
C GLY A 16 4.42 1.13 1.44
N VAL A 17 5.53 1.58 0.87
CA VAL A 17 5.96 1.27 -0.49
C VAL A 17 7.33 0.65 -0.43
N LEU A 18 7.38 -0.67 -0.63
CA LEU A 18 8.62 -1.44 -0.67
C LEU A 18 9.16 -1.49 -2.09
N GLN A 19 10.36 -0.97 -2.27
CA GLN A 19 11.14 -1.04 -3.48
C GLN A 19 12.25 -2.09 -3.31
N PHE A 20 12.05 -3.26 -3.92
CA PHE A 20 12.96 -4.40 -3.76
C PHE A 20 14.38 -4.10 -4.23
N ARG A 21 14.54 -3.50 -5.42
CA ARG A 21 15.86 -3.22 -6.01
C ARG A 21 16.71 -2.25 -5.20
N SER A 22 16.08 -1.26 -4.56
CA SER A 22 16.79 -0.24 -3.78
C SER A 22 16.86 -0.57 -2.29
N HIS A 23 16.28 -1.70 -1.86
CA HIS A 23 16.12 -2.05 -0.45
C HIS A 23 15.51 -0.89 0.36
N THR A 24 14.47 -0.27 -0.20
CA THR A 24 13.87 0.94 0.39
C THR A 24 12.41 0.72 0.74
N LEU A 25 12.04 1.07 1.97
CA LEU A 25 10.66 1.22 2.43
C LEU A 25 10.33 2.69 2.63
N THR A 26 9.43 3.22 1.80
CA THR A 26 8.87 4.56 2.00
C THR A 26 7.51 4.44 2.68
N VAL A 27 7.34 5.11 3.81
CA VAL A 27 6.10 5.12 4.60
C VAL A 27 5.42 6.47 4.45
N PHE A 28 4.18 6.46 3.98
CA PHE A 28 3.33 7.64 3.86
C PHE A 28 2.35 7.67 5.03
N ASN A 29 2.48 8.70 5.85
CA ASN A 29 1.64 8.95 7.02
C ASN A 29 0.82 10.22 6.78
N SER A 30 -0.49 10.08 6.61
CA SER A 30 -1.40 11.21 6.48
C SER A 30 -1.58 11.98 7.79
N ALA A 31 -1.31 11.35 8.92
CA ALA A 31 -1.39 11.93 10.25
C ALA A 31 -0.04 12.49 10.74
N GLY A 32 0.91 12.82 9.85
CA GLY A 32 2.27 13.22 10.23
C GLY A 32 2.34 14.44 11.16
N LYS A 33 1.34 15.32 11.13
CA LYS A 33 1.24 16.46 12.06
C LYS A 33 0.85 16.07 13.49
N THR A 34 0.09 14.98 13.66
CA THR A 34 -0.43 14.52 14.95
C THR A 34 0.33 13.30 15.47
N TYR A 35 0.98 12.55 14.59
CA TYR A 35 1.67 11.31 14.88
C TYR A 35 3.15 11.43 14.54
N ARG A 36 3.98 11.44 15.59
CA ARG A 36 5.43 11.67 15.48
C ARG A 36 6.13 10.50 14.79
N ASP A 37 7.08 10.83 13.93
CA ASP A 37 7.85 9.88 13.12
C ASP A 37 8.53 8.78 13.95
N TRP A 38 9.08 9.10 15.13
CA TRP A 38 9.74 8.10 15.96
C TRP A 38 8.82 6.94 16.40
N LYS A 39 7.52 7.21 16.62
CA LYS A 39 6.54 6.17 16.94
C LYS A 39 6.19 5.32 15.73
N VAL A 40 6.23 5.94 14.54
CA VAL A 40 6.07 5.20 13.28
C VAL A 40 7.25 4.26 13.10
N LEU A 41 8.48 4.73 13.32
CA LEU A 41 9.70 3.94 13.24
C LEU A 41 9.69 2.76 14.22
N GLU A 42 9.33 2.99 15.48
CA GLU A 42 9.16 1.93 16.48
C GLU A 42 8.13 0.89 16.02
N GLY A 43 6.97 1.35 15.54
CA GLY A 43 5.89 0.47 15.09
C GLY A 43 6.18 -0.32 13.82
N ILE A 44 7.06 0.17 12.95
CA ILE A 44 7.48 -0.55 11.73
C ILE A 44 8.74 -1.40 11.93
N GLU A 45 9.41 -1.33 13.09
CA GLU A 45 10.65 -2.07 13.36
C GLU A 45 10.53 -3.58 13.04
N PRO A 46 9.43 -4.28 13.38
CA PRO A 46 9.28 -5.69 13.00
C PRO A 46 9.33 -5.92 11.49
N TYR A 47 8.77 -5.01 10.70
CA TYR A 47 8.80 -5.08 9.23
C TYR A 47 10.22 -4.85 8.70
N VAL A 48 10.93 -3.87 9.27
CA VAL A 48 12.32 -3.55 8.90
C VAL A 48 13.25 -4.73 9.13
N LYS A 49 13.01 -5.52 10.19
CA LYS A 49 13.80 -6.72 10.50
C LYS A 49 13.42 -7.92 9.61
N ILE A 50 12.13 -8.17 9.40
CA ILE A 50 11.66 -9.39 8.71
C ILE A 50 11.78 -9.29 7.18
N LEU A 51 11.55 -8.11 6.58
CA LEU A 51 11.50 -7.96 5.13
C LEU A 51 12.84 -8.29 4.45
N PRO A 52 14.02 -7.82 4.93
CA PRO A 52 15.31 -8.22 4.37
C PRO A 52 15.53 -9.73 4.36
N VAL A 53 15.15 -10.41 5.45
CA VAL A 53 15.28 -11.87 5.59
C VAL A 53 14.40 -12.59 4.58
N LEU A 54 13.13 -12.17 4.45
CA LEU A 54 12.20 -12.72 3.46
C LEU A 54 12.69 -12.46 2.02
N MET A 55 13.17 -11.26 1.74
CA MET A 55 13.72 -10.90 0.42
C MET A 55 14.93 -11.78 0.06
N ASN A 56 15.81 -12.04 1.02
CA ASN A 56 16.96 -12.92 0.82
C ASN A 56 16.53 -14.38 0.60
N ALA A 57 15.64 -14.90 1.45
CA ALA A 57 15.13 -16.26 1.37
C ALA A 57 14.40 -16.55 0.03
N LEU A 58 13.67 -15.56 -0.50
CA LEU A 58 13.00 -15.64 -1.79
C LEU A 58 13.94 -15.37 -2.99
N GLY A 59 15.23 -15.13 -2.75
CA GLY A 59 16.20 -14.80 -3.79
C GLY A 59 15.93 -13.47 -4.50
N ILE A 60 15.11 -12.60 -3.91
CA ILE A 60 14.81 -11.26 -4.45
C ILE A 60 16.05 -10.39 -4.35
N SER A 61 16.79 -10.47 -3.23
CA SER A 61 18.02 -9.69 -3.00
C SER A 61 19.11 -10.00 -4.04
N LYS A 62 19.15 -11.22 -4.59
CA LYS A 62 20.11 -11.60 -5.65
C LYS A 62 19.93 -10.84 -6.97
N LYS A 63 18.79 -10.14 -7.13
CA LYS A 63 18.49 -9.31 -8.30
C LYS A 63 18.90 -7.84 -8.09
N ASP A 64 19.40 -7.49 -6.90
CA ASP A 64 19.98 -6.19 -6.61
C ASP A 64 21.37 -6.11 -7.28
N PRO A 65 21.66 -5.08 -8.10
CA PRO A 65 23.00 -4.87 -8.68
C PRO A 65 24.11 -4.77 -7.63
N ASP A 66 23.77 -4.31 -6.43
CA ASP A 66 24.70 -4.13 -5.30
C ASP A 66 24.65 -5.32 -4.32
N PHE A 67 24.22 -6.51 -4.77
CA PHE A 67 24.18 -7.71 -3.92
C PHE A 67 25.61 -8.16 -3.55
N ASP A 68 25.95 -8.06 -2.27
CA ASP A 68 27.30 -8.25 -1.73
C ASP A 68 27.54 -9.63 -1.08
N GLY A 69 26.57 -10.55 -1.15
CA GLY A 69 26.74 -11.94 -0.71
C GLY A 69 25.54 -12.48 0.06
N PRO A 70 25.69 -13.56 0.84
CA PRO A 70 24.57 -14.27 1.48
C PRO A 70 23.88 -13.48 2.62
N GLY A 71 24.41 -12.31 2.99
CA GLY A 71 23.85 -11.44 4.01
C GLY A 71 22.55 -10.76 3.57
N SER A 72 21.65 -10.50 4.52
CA SER A 72 20.47 -9.68 4.27
C SER A 72 20.87 -8.20 4.33
N LYS A 73 20.95 -7.54 3.17
CA LYS A 73 21.12 -6.08 3.09
C LYS A 73 20.01 -5.35 3.85
N GLU A 74 20.40 -4.44 4.73
CA GLU A 74 19.48 -3.66 5.57
C GLU A 74 18.44 -2.89 4.75
N LEU A 75 17.24 -2.76 5.31
CA LEU A 75 16.15 -1.98 4.70
C LEU A 75 16.29 -0.51 5.07
N LYS A 76 16.49 0.35 4.06
CA LYS A 76 16.46 1.80 4.22
C LYS A 76 15.02 2.26 4.39
N VAL A 77 14.76 3.10 5.39
CA VAL A 77 13.40 3.57 5.71
C VAL A 77 13.30 5.07 5.55
N TYR A 78 12.26 5.53 4.86
CA TYR A 78 11.93 6.95 4.72
C TYR A 78 10.49 7.19 5.13
N ILE A 79 10.26 8.16 6.01
CA ILE A 79 8.92 8.66 6.27
C ILE A 79 8.69 9.85 5.34
N ASN A 80 7.69 9.75 4.47
CA ASN A 80 7.32 10.78 3.53
C ASN A 80 6.08 11.54 4.03
N SER A 81 6.27 12.84 4.24
CA SER A 81 5.24 13.78 4.71
C SER A 81 4.92 14.87 3.67
N THR A 82 5.39 14.73 2.43
CA THR A 82 5.21 15.77 1.40
C THR A 82 3.82 15.75 0.77
N LEU A 83 3.12 14.62 0.83
CA LEU A 83 1.73 14.51 0.36
C LEU A 83 0.74 15.12 1.35
N SER A 84 -0.46 15.44 0.85
CA SER A 84 -1.53 16.06 1.63
C SER A 84 -1.81 15.29 2.91
N GLN A 85 -1.85 16.02 4.03
CA GLN A 85 -2.04 15.49 5.37
C GLN A 85 -3.52 15.56 5.76
N GLN A 86 -4.01 14.57 6.50
CA GLN A 86 -5.34 14.57 7.06
C GLN A 86 -5.44 15.58 8.23
N THR A 87 -6.63 16.13 8.43
CA THR A 87 -6.90 17.07 9.54
C THR A 87 -7.72 16.44 10.66
N ASN A 88 -8.25 15.23 10.49
CA ASN A 88 -9.04 14.49 11.47
C ASN A 88 -8.41 13.11 11.79
N GLY A 89 -9.02 12.33 12.68
CA GLY A 89 -8.48 11.03 13.12
C GLY A 89 -8.98 9.80 12.34
N HIS A 90 -9.93 9.93 11.42
CA HIS A 90 -10.73 8.78 10.94
C HIS A 90 -10.64 8.53 9.42
N ASP A 91 -9.92 9.39 8.69
CA ASP A 91 -9.83 9.32 7.23
C ASP A 91 -8.55 8.64 6.73
N CYS A 92 -7.66 8.18 7.62
CA CYS A 92 -6.37 7.58 7.25
C CYS A 92 -6.49 6.46 6.20
N GLY A 93 -7.53 5.63 6.26
CA GLY A 93 -7.77 4.59 5.25
C GLY A 93 -8.07 5.15 3.85
N VAL A 94 -8.78 6.27 3.75
CA VAL A 94 -9.03 6.94 2.45
C VAL A 94 -7.73 7.52 1.91
N PHE A 95 -6.92 8.14 2.77
CA PHE A 95 -5.62 8.67 2.37
C PHE A 95 -4.66 7.58 1.87
N VAL A 96 -4.65 6.38 2.48
CA VAL A 96 -3.89 5.23 1.98
C VAL A 96 -4.26 4.90 0.52
N ILE A 97 -5.55 4.88 0.20
CA ILE A 97 -6.04 4.61 -1.16
C ILE A 97 -5.60 5.73 -2.11
N LEU A 98 -5.74 6.99 -1.70
CA LEU A 98 -5.34 8.15 -2.51
C LEU A 98 -3.83 8.18 -2.78
N TYR A 99 -3.00 7.88 -1.78
CA TYR A 99 -1.56 7.76 -1.95
C TYR A 99 -1.19 6.64 -2.93
N ALA A 100 -1.83 5.47 -2.82
CA ALA A 100 -1.60 4.37 -3.75
C ALA A 100 -1.97 4.77 -5.18
N LEU A 101 -3.13 5.40 -5.38
CA LEU A 101 -3.57 5.90 -6.69
C LEU A 101 -2.62 6.95 -7.26
N TYR A 102 -2.17 7.90 -6.43
CA TYR A 102 -1.17 8.90 -6.80
C TYR A 102 0.10 8.27 -7.37
N ILE A 103 0.63 7.28 -6.65
CA ILE A 103 1.87 6.59 -7.02
C ILE A 103 1.67 5.74 -8.29
N ILE A 104 0.56 5.00 -8.39
CA ILE A 104 0.22 4.21 -9.59
C ILE A 104 0.11 5.09 -10.84
N ARG A 105 -0.31 6.35 -10.67
CA ARG A 105 -0.42 7.34 -11.76
C ARG A 105 0.87 8.13 -11.98
N ASN A 106 2.00 7.71 -11.40
CA ASN A 106 3.29 8.39 -11.49
C ASN A 106 3.19 9.88 -11.11
N GLY A 107 2.39 10.21 -10.10
CA GLY A 107 2.20 11.60 -9.63
C GLY A 107 1.42 12.51 -10.59
N ARG A 108 0.84 11.99 -11.67
CA ARG A 108 0.06 12.77 -12.64
C ARG A 108 -1.32 13.19 -12.15
N CYS A 109 -1.73 12.74 -10.98
CA CYS A 109 -2.94 13.22 -10.32
C CYS A 109 -2.53 13.96 -9.06
N SER A 110 -3.14 15.10 -8.76
CA SER A 110 -2.91 15.80 -7.50
C SER A 110 -3.80 15.19 -6.42
N ILE A 111 -3.22 14.96 -5.23
CA ILE A 111 -4.03 14.79 -4.03
C ILE A 111 -4.32 16.21 -3.55
N LEU A 112 -5.57 16.62 -3.67
CA LEU A 112 -5.96 17.96 -3.25
C LEU A 112 -5.81 18.09 -1.74
N HIS A 113 -5.28 19.23 -1.28
CA HIS A 113 -5.22 19.54 0.15
C HIS A 113 -6.62 19.65 0.80
N ARG A 114 -7.64 19.94 0.00
CA ARG A 114 -9.05 19.97 0.41
C ARG A 114 -9.88 19.27 -0.65
N PHE A 115 -10.64 18.27 -0.23
CA PHE A 115 -11.59 17.57 -1.07
C PHE A 115 -12.73 17.04 -0.20
N ASP A 116 -13.85 16.73 -0.86
CA ASP A 116 -14.99 16.10 -0.20
C ASP A 116 -14.67 14.62 0.07
N ILE A 117 -14.35 14.32 1.33
CA ILE A 117 -14.04 12.97 1.78
C ILE A 117 -15.23 12.01 1.64
N ASN A 118 -16.46 12.49 1.84
CA ASN A 118 -17.66 11.66 1.74
C ASN A 118 -17.91 11.26 0.30
N LYS A 119 -17.72 12.20 -0.64
CA LYS A 119 -17.74 11.90 -2.07
C LYS A 119 -16.64 10.93 -2.46
N CYS A 120 -15.45 11.05 -1.87
CA CYS A 120 -14.35 10.09 -2.09
C CYS A 120 -14.70 8.68 -1.60
N ARG A 121 -15.22 8.55 -0.37
CA ARG A 121 -15.70 7.28 0.21
C ARG A 121 -16.77 6.64 -0.66
N LEU A 122 -17.76 7.42 -1.09
CA LEU A 122 -18.81 6.94 -1.99
C LEU A 122 -18.24 6.51 -3.34
N GLY A 123 -17.30 7.27 -3.90
CA GLY A 123 -16.61 6.91 -5.14
C GLY A 123 -15.85 5.59 -5.04
N ILE A 124 -15.13 5.37 -3.93
CA ILE A 124 -14.44 4.10 -3.64
C ILE A 124 -15.44 2.95 -3.52
N ALA A 125 -16.52 3.14 -2.76
CA ALA A 125 -17.57 2.13 -2.60
C ALA A 125 -18.24 1.78 -3.94
N ALA A 126 -18.58 2.79 -4.75
CA ALA A 126 -19.15 2.60 -6.08
C ALA A 126 -18.21 1.84 -7.02
N LEU A 127 -16.90 2.12 -6.97
CA LEU A 127 -15.91 1.36 -7.74
C LEU A 127 -15.87 -0.10 -7.31
N LEU A 128 -15.78 -0.38 -6.00
CA LEU A 128 -15.76 -1.74 -5.47
C LEU A 128 -17.02 -2.52 -5.88
N TYR A 129 -18.20 -1.91 -5.72
CA TYR A 129 -19.47 -2.49 -6.13
C TYR A 129 -19.50 -2.81 -7.65
N LYS A 130 -19.10 -1.84 -8.49
CA LYS A 130 -19.05 -2.04 -9.95
C LYS A 130 -18.12 -3.18 -10.34
N TYR A 131 -16.93 -3.26 -9.75
CA TYR A 131 -16.00 -4.35 -10.05
C TYR A 131 -16.52 -5.70 -9.55
N GLN A 132 -17.16 -5.76 -8.39
CA GLN A 132 -17.80 -6.98 -7.90
C GLN A 132 -18.86 -7.49 -8.89
N GLU A 133 -19.73 -6.62 -9.40
CA GLU A 133 -20.72 -7.01 -10.40
C GLU A 133 -20.08 -7.56 -11.67
N MET A 134 -19.00 -6.93 -12.15
CA MET A 134 -18.25 -7.40 -13.32
C MET A 134 -17.64 -8.80 -13.08
N TYR A 135 -17.00 -9.01 -11.93
CA TYR A 135 -16.44 -10.32 -11.56
C TYR A 135 -17.53 -11.38 -11.47
N ALA A 136 -18.67 -11.08 -10.83
CA ALA A 136 -19.79 -12.02 -10.71
C ALA A 136 -20.39 -12.38 -12.08
N LYS A 137 -20.49 -11.42 -13.01
CA LYS A 137 -20.96 -11.66 -14.38
C LYS A 137 -19.98 -12.52 -15.19
N HIS A 138 -18.68 -12.29 -15.07
CA HIS A 138 -17.66 -13.10 -15.75
C HIS A 138 -17.55 -14.51 -15.19
N ALA A 139 -17.61 -14.69 -13.87
CA ALA A 139 -17.63 -16.01 -13.24
C ALA A 139 -18.83 -16.85 -13.68
N LYS A 140 -20.02 -16.23 -13.79
CA LYS A 140 -21.22 -16.90 -14.31
C LYS A 140 -21.13 -17.28 -15.80
N ARG A 141 -20.42 -16.50 -16.62
CA ARG A 141 -20.19 -16.85 -18.04
C ARG A 141 -19.21 -18.02 -18.19
N GLY A 142 -18.11 -18.03 -17.43
CA GLY A 142 -17.16 -19.15 -17.45
C GLY A 142 -17.81 -20.49 -17.06
N LEU A 143 -18.76 -20.47 -16.13
CA LEU A 143 -19.57 -21.65 -15.75
C LEU A 143 -20.61 -22.07 -16.82
N MET A 144 -21.02 -21.18 -17.72
CA MET A 144 -21.95 -21.54 -18.81
C MET A 144 -21.22 -22.03 -20.06
N ASP A 145 -19.97 -21.61 -20.30
CA ASP A 145 -19.15 -22.09 -21.41
C ASP A 145 -18.52 -23.49 -21.12
N GLU A 146 -18.50 -23.94 -19.86
CA GLU A 146 -18.14 -25.31 -19.45
C GLU A 146 -19.37 -26.25 -19.36
N GLY A 147 -20.44 -25.95 -20.12
CA GLY A 147 -21.57 -26.85 -20.26
C GLY A 147 -21.14 -28.19 -20.84
N ILE A 148 -21.02 -29.20 -19.98
CA ILE A 148 -20.78 -30.60 -20.35
C ILE A 148 -21.84 -31.01 -21.38
N VAL A 149 -21.39 -31.26 -22.61
CA VAL A 149 -22.15 -32.05 -23.59
C VAL A 149 -22.09 -33.49 -23.07
N ILE A 150 -23.18 -33.95 -22.49
CA ILE A 150 -23.40 -35.37 -22.26
C ILE A 150 -24.03 -35.89 -23.55
N GLU A 151 -23.23 -36.61 -24.35
CA GLU A 151 -23.74 -37.49 -25.42
C GLU A 151 -24.52 -38.66 -24.83
#